data_AF-A0A060UZN7-F1
#
_entry.id   AF-A0A060UZN7-F1
#
_cell.length_a   1.000
_cell.length_b   1.000
_cell.length_c   1.000
_cell.angle_alpha   90.00
_cell.angle_beta   90.00
_cell.angle_gamma   90.00
#
_symmetry.space_group_name_H-M   'P 1'
#
loop_
_entity.id
_entity.type
_entity.pdbx_description
1 polymer ?
#
loop_
_entity_poly.entity_id
_entity_poly.type
_entity_poly.pdbx_seq_one_letter_code
_entity_poly.pdbx_strand_id
1 'polypeptide(L)' 'MTAMTAKQMADEQRAADKAHHEARVAWLTSDAPKWACGTPVNNDDRRSLLLQSRHYLETGEGFNHAPTVSRRLA' A
#
# COMPACT_ATOMS: atom_id res chain seq x y z
N MET A 1 23.09 11.69 -17.21
CA MET A 1 21.96 11.14 -16.43
C MET A 1 22.53 10.09 -15.50
N THR A 2 22.58 10.35 -14.21
CA THR A 2 23.07 9.37 -13.22
C THR A 2 21.95 8.37 -12.97
N ALA A 3 22.13 7.10 -13.34
CA ALA A 3 21.15 6.07 -13.06
C ALA A 3 21.01 5.92 -11.53
N MET A 4 19.78 5.96 -11.01
CA MET A 4 19.52 5.65 -9.61
C MET A 4 19.96 4.22 -9.31
N THR A 5 20.63 4.03 -8.18
CA THR A 5 21.00 2.71 -7.70
C THR A 5 19.76 1.91 -7.31
N ALA A 6 19.83 0.58 -7.36
CA ALA A 6 18.74 -0.29 -6.91
C ALA A 6 18.31 -0.01 -5.46
N LYS A 7 19.25 0.44 -4.61
CA LYS A 7 18.96 0.87 -3.24
C LYS A 7 18.07 2.12 -3.21
N GLN A 8 18.41 3.14 -4.00
CA GLN A 8 17.63 4.37 -4.09
C GLN A 8 16.21 4.10 -4.60
N MET A 9 16.06 3.25 -5.62
CA MET A 9 14.74 2.85 -6.10
C MET A 9 13.91 2.15 -5.01
N ALA A 10 14.52 1.28 -4.21
CA ALA A 10 13.84 0.59 -3.13
C ALA A 10 13.44 1.54 -1.98
N ASP A 11 14.29 2.53 -1.68
CA ASP A 11 14.00 3.54 -0.66
C ASP A 11 12.86 4.47 -1.11
N GLU A 12 12.85 4.88 -2.39
CA GLU A 12 11.77 5.66 -2.99
C GLU A 12 10.44 4.90 -3.02
N GLN A 13 10.48 3.61 -3.37
CA GLN A 13 9.29 2.76 -3.36
C GLN A 13 8.70 2.68 -1.95
N ARG A 14 9.53 2.45 -0.92
CA ARG A 14 9.05 2.42 0.48
C ARG A 14 8.44 3.75 0.91
N ALA A 15 9.01 4.87 0.47
CA ALA A 15 8.46 6.20 0.77
C ALA A 15 7.09 6.40 0.09
N ALA A 16 6.97 6.00 -1.17
CA ALA A 16 5.72 6.07 -1.93
C ALA A 16 4.63 5.17 -1.32
N ASP A 17 4.98 3.94 -0.96
CA ASP A 17 4.06 2.99 -0.33
C ASP A 17 3.53 3.52 1.02
N LYS A 18 4.43 4.06 1.86
CA LYS A 18 4.04 4.70 3.12
C LYS A 18 3.05 5.83 2.90
N ALA A 19 3.37 6.77 2.00
CA ALA A 19 2.51 7.91 1.71
C ALA A 19 1.13 7.47 1.19
N HIS A 20 1.09 6.44 0.36
CA HIS A 20 -0.15 5.87 -0.15
C HIS A 20 -0.99 5.23 0.96
N HIS A 21 -0.39 4.50 1.90
CA HIS A 21 -1.11 3.91 3.03
C HIS A 21 -1.65 4.98 4.00
N GLU A 22 -0.88 6.05 4.26
CA GLU A 22 -1.34 7.19 5.05
C GLU A 22 -2.55 7.89 4.40
N ALA A 23 -2.47 8.16 3.09
CA ALA A 23 -3.57 8.76 2.33
C ALA A 23 -4.82 7.87 2.32
N ARG A 24 -4.65 6.56 2.17
CA ARG A 24 -5.76 5.60 2.22
C ARG A 24 -6.44 5.57 3.58
N VAL A 25 -5.67 5.60 4.67
CA VAL A 25 -6.23 5.69 6.03
C VAL A 25 -7.05 6.96 6.17
N ALA A 26 -6.49 8.12 5.81
CA ALA A 26 -7.18 9.40 5.89
C ALA A 26 -8.53 9.38 5.13
N TRP A 27 -8.51 8.90 3.88
CA TRP A 27 -9.70 8.74 3.05
C TRP A 27 -10.73 7.81 3.70
N LEU A 28 -10.33 6.62 4.15
CA LEU A 28 -11.24 5.65 4.77
C LEU A 28 -11.75 6.09 6.15
N THR A 29 -11.08 7.01 6.84
CA THR A 29 -11.56 7.58 8.11
C THR A 29 -12.47 8.79 7.96
N SER A 30 -12.67 9.29 6.73
CA SER A 30 -13.65 10.34 6.46
C SER A 30 -15.09 9.88 6.74
N ASP A 31 -16.01 10.84 6.81
CA ASP A 31 -17.42 10.62 7.18
C ASP A 31 -18.13 9.63 6.23
N ALA A 32 -17.99 9.84 4.91
CA ALA A 32 -18.63 9.04 3.88
C ALA A 32 -17.66 8.75 2.71
N PRO A 33 -16.68 7.84 2.88
CA PRO A 33 -15.73 7.51 1.82
C PRO A 33 -16.45 6.89 0.63
N LYS A 34 -16.08 7.36 -0.57
CA LYS A 34 -16.60 6.86 -1.85
C LYS A 34 -15.44 6.48 -2.75
N TRP A 35 -15.64 5.42 -3.51
CA TRP A 35 -14.79 5.05 -4.63
C TRP A 35 -14.77 6.17 -5.69
N ALA A 36 -13.82 6.12 -6.61
CA ALA A 36 -13.70 7.11 -7.68
C ALA A 36 -14.99 7.21 -8.55
N CYS A 37 -15.76 6.12 -8.66
CA CYS A 37 -17.04 6.11 -9.36
C CYS A 37 -18.22 6.70 -8.55
N GLY A 38 -17.98 7.17 -7.33
CA GLY A 38 -19.01 7.73 -6.44
C GLY A 38 -19.74 6.71 -5.57
N THR A 39 -19.54 5.41 -5.79
CA THR A 39 -20.11 4.34 -4.96
C THR A 39 -19.54 4.42 -3.54
N PRO A 40 -20.38 4.38 -2.48
CA PRO A 40 -19.90 4.32 -1.10
C PRO A 40 -19.03 3.08 -0.84
N VAL A 41 -17.99 3.24 -0.02
CA VAL A 41 -17.21 2.10 0.46
C VAL A 41 -18.05 1.34 1.48
N ASN A 42 -18.25 0.04 1.28
CA ASN A 42 -18.96 -0.79 2.23
C ASN A 42 -18.12 -1.02 3.51
N ASN A 43 -18.76 -1.50 4.57
CA ASN A 43 -18.08 -1.67 5.86
C ASN A 43 -16.96 -2.73 5.83
N ASP A 44 -17.14 -3.81 5.07
CA ASP A 44 -16.18 -4.92 5.02
C ASP A 44 -14.90 -4.53 4.28
N ASP A 45 -15.02 -3.85 3.13
CA ASP A 45 -13.91 -3.28 2.37
C ASP A 45 -13.20 -2.21 3.20
N ARG A 46 -13.97 -1.31 3.84
CA ARG A 46 -13.42 -0.27 4.71
C ARG A 46 -12.58 -0.89 5.83
N ARG A 47 -13.11 -1.89 6.53
CA ARG A 47 -12.40 -2.59 7.61
C ARG A 47 -11.14 -3.28 7.09
N SER A 48 -11.25 -4.02 5.98
CA SER A 48 -10.14 -4.79 5.41
C SER A 48 -9.00 -3.88 4.97
N LEU A 49 -9.31 -2.80 4.25
CA LEU A 49 -8.31 -1.84 3.77
C LEU A 49 -7.67 -1.03 4.91
N LEU A 50 -8.42 -0.70 5.96
CA LEU A 50 -7.87 -0.08 7.16
C LEU A 50 -6.92 -1.01 7.90
N LEU A 51 -7.27 -2.29 8.05
CA LEU A 51 -6.38 -3.29 8.66
C LEU A 51 -5.09 -3.45 7.85
N GLN A 52 -5.20 -3.56 6.53
CA GLN A 52 -4.02 -3.66 5.65
C GLN A 52 -3.11 -2.45 5.76
N SER A 53 -3.68 -1.25 5.77
CA SER A 53 -2.89 -0.02 5.79
C SER A 53 -2.24 0.22 7.14
N ARG A 54 -2.95 -0.05 8.23
CA ARG A 54 -2.39 0.06 9.59
C ARG A 54 -1.27 -0.94 9.81
N HIS A 55 -1.45 -2.18 9.36
CA HIS A 55 -0.40 -3.19 9.44
C HIS A 55 0.85 -2.76 8.69
N TYR A 56 0.72 -2.30 7.43
CA TYR A 56 1.86 -1.81 6.65
C TYR A 56 2.57 -0.65 7.34
N LEU A 57 1.84 0.31 7.91
CA LEU A 57 2.44 1.45 8.60
C LEU A 57 3.13 1.07 9.92
N GLU A 58 2.73 -0.04 10.54
CA GLU A 58 3.34 -0.57 11.76
C GLU A 58 4.58 -1.41 11.47
N THR A 59 4.51 -2.31 10.49
CA THR A 59 5.54 -3.33 10.24
C THR A 59 6.42 -3.04 9.04
N GLY A 60 5.96 -2.20 8.11
CA GLY A 60 6.55 -2.05 6.77
C GLY A 60 6.26 -3.23 5.84
N GLU A 61 5.46 -4.20 6.27
CA GLU A 61 5.10 -5.39 5.49
C GLU A 61 3.68 -5.25 4.94
N GLY A 62 3.52 -5.49 3.63
CA GLY A 62 2.19 -5.64 3.04
C GLY A 62 1.55 -6.96 3.45
N PHE A 63 0.21 -7.04 3.46
CA PHE A 63 -0.49 -8.33 3.46
C PHE A 63 -0.10 -9.07 2.16
N ASN A 64 0.81 -10.04 2.29
CA ASN A 64 1.67 -10.54 1.20
C ASN A 64 0.98 -11.19 -0.02
N HIS A 65 1.39 -10.77 -1.22
CA HIS A 65 1.65 -11.57 -2.45
C HIS A 65 2.27 -10.60 -3.49
N ALA A 66 3.52 -10.67 -3.96
CA ALA A 66 4.42 -11.79 -4.20
C ALA A 66 5.90 -11.41 -3.94
N PRO A 67 6.78 -12.37 -3.54
CA PRO A 67 8.17 -12.27 -3.94
C PRO A 67 8.23 -12.52 -5.45
N THR A 68 8.43 -11.49 -6.27
CA THR A 68 8.88 -11.65 -7.66
C THR A 68 10.33 -12.15 -7.71
N VAL A 69 10.61 -13.26 -7.01
CA VAL A 69 11.64 -14.25 -7.35
C VAL A 69 11.40 -15.47 -6.45
N SER A 70 10.55 -16.37 -6.92
CA SER A 70 10.69 -17.78 -6.55
C SER A 70 10.74 -18.60 -7.82
N ARG A 71 11.95 -19.12 -8.09
CA ARG A 71 12.25 -20.32 -8.92
C ARG A 71 12.27 -20.03 -10.43
N ARG A 72 13.32 -20.32 -11.21
CA ARG A 72 14.26 -21.46 -11.20
C ARG A 72 15.30 -21.24 -12.31
N LEU A 73 16.56 -21.65 -12.14
CA LEU A 73 17.33 -22.40 -13.17
C LEU A 73 18.67 -22.87 -12.58
N ALA A 74 18.81 -24.21 -12.61
CA ALA A 74 19.99 -25.09 -12.53
C ALA A 74 21.14 -24.72 -11.59
#